data_AF-A0AAE4A821-F1
#
_entry.id   AF-A0AAE4A821-F1
#
_cell.length_a   1.000
_cell.length_b   1.000
_cell.length_c   1.000
_cell.angle_alpha   90.00
_cell.angle_beta   90.00
_cell.angle_gamma   90.00
#
_symmetry.space_group_name_H-M   'P 1'
#
loop_
_entity.id
_entity.type
_entity.pdbx_description
1 polymer ?
#
loop_
_entity_poly.entity_id
_entity_poly.type
_entity_poly.pdbx_seq_one_letter_code
_entity_poly.pdbx_strand_id
1 'polypeptide(L)'
;MPRTFLGSLLGTLALSALAAPAALAAGPAQVSVRVEGPRATLVDTTLTTTRAAVVKDGDRTHACSGTSAAGALQQATDGNWTATYFRGLGYAVEAIDGVRPASANDYWTLWVNGRSSSTGLCDTQLQRGDAVLLFVCASGPDYNCTNAPLGLVADRTRGRRQTLRVVTYAADGRTTPAPGVTVSGGAAPVRSDARGIARVTLKGDESTLRATRAGSTPSARLFCSADRCGSSDTTPPRVALRGLRNGQVFASGKGPRTLRGSAGGLDGGIVELRLTRRIDGRCFAYVGRLDDFVRCPAKGASWFQAADRARWSYLLPARLAPGRYTLGVLASDGAGNASKPLTVRFTVAGAATAAAASGAGALAAASAADARAAAAPRVGVRVVGSSGRTLARTTVTASGTTASVGGKRCAVAGGTPLAALLAVAHRGSPSVRLADFGSCGRRAADGSGLYVTTVAGKRAAGQAGWVFAVGGRLGTAGAADPAGPFGSGPLKRGQQVVWFWCKQASACEKSLPR
;
A
#
# COMPACT_ATOMS: atom_id res chain seq x y z
N MET A 1 -45.63 46.09 -22.52
CA MET A 1 -45.91 44.76 -23.09
C MET A 1 -45.17 43.68 -22.26
N PRO A 2 -45.76 42.46 -22.10
CA PRO A 2 -45.64 41.60 -20.91
C PRO A 2 -44.71 40.37 -21.13
N ARG A 3 -44.44 39.43 -20.21
CA ARG A 3 -45.15 38.82 -19.04
C ARG A 3 -44.15 38.62 -17.85
N THR A 4 -44.47 38.39 -16.56
CA THR A 4 -45.29 37.39 -15.82
C THR A 4 -44.95 35.92 -16.21
N PHE A 5 -44.80 34.91 -15.34
CA PHE A 5 -45.32 34.49 -14.01
C PHE A 5 -44.23 33.61 -13.31
N LEU A 6 -44.31 33.00 -12.12
CA LEU A 6 -45.01 33.14 -10.82
C LEU A 6 -44.90 31.75 -10.10
N GLY A 7 -44.50 31.70 -8.83
CA GLY A 7 -44.63 30.56 -7.90
C GLY A 7 -43.61 29.38 -8.01
N SER A 8 -43.49 28.48 -7.03
CA SER A 8 -43.93 28.53 -5.61
C SER A 8 -43.43 27.32 -4.79
N LEU A 9 -43.18 27.55 -3.48
CA LEU A 9 -43.28 26.64 -2.33
C LEU A 9 -42.35 25.40 -2.10
N LEU A 10 -41.86 25.35 -0.83
CA LEU A 10 -41.67 24.21 0.10
C LEU A 10 -40.58 23.13 -0.11
N GLY A 11 -39.98 22.68 1.01
CA GLY A 11 -39.46 21.30 1.10
C GLY A 11 -38.27 20.97 2.04
N THR A 12 -38.39 21.16 3.36
CA THR A 12 -37.73 20.37 4.45
C THR A 12 -36.20 20.08 4.43
N LEU A 13 -35.50 20.58 5.45
CA LEU A 13 -34.22 20.02 5.93
C LEU A 13 -34.41 18.62 6.55
N ALA A 14 -33.41 17.74 6.40
CA ALA A 14 -33.18 16.61 7.30
C ALA A 14 -31.68 16.42 7.55
N LEU A 15 -31.26 16.52 8.82
CA LEU A 15 -29.89 16.20 9.26
C LEU A 15 -29.69 14.67 9.24
N SER A 16 -28.50 14.20 8.85
CA SER A 16 -28.02 12.85 9.17
C SER A 16 -26.49 12.79 9.20
N ALA A 17 -25.94 12.24 10.29
CA ALA A 17 -24.52 12.27 10.61
C ALA A 17 -23.64 11.36 9.72
N LEU A 18 -22.35 11.72 9.60
CA LEU A 18 -21.34 10.90 8.94
C LEU A 18 -20.91 9.72 9.84
N ALA A 19 -20.76 8.54 9.25
CA ALA A 19 -19.93 7.46 9.77
C ALA A 19 -19.01 6.94 8.64
N ALA A 20 -17.70 6.98 8.86
CA ALA A 20 -16.69 6.69 7.82
C ALA A 20 -16.22 5.21 7.82
N PRO A 21 -15.98 4.59 6.64
CA PRO A 21 -15.39 3.25 6.53
C PRO A 21 -13.86 3.28 6.37
N ALA A 22 -13.18 2.18 6.72
CA ALA A 22 -11.72 2.07 6.83
C ALA A 22 -11.01 1.43 5.61
N ALA A 23 -9.72 1.74 5.44
CA ALA A 23 -8.88 1.34 4.29
C ALA A 23 -8.14 0.00 4.44
N LEU A 24 -7.74 -0.60 3.32
CA LEU A 24 -6.94 -1.85 3.24
C LEU A 24 -5.43 -1.56 3.19
N ALA A 25 -4.63 -2.32 3.94
CA ALA A 25 -3.19 -2.09 4.12
C ALA A 25 -2.29 -2.70 3.02
N ALA A 26 -1.17 -2.03 2.75
CA ALA A 26 -0.12 -2.48 1.82
C ALA A 26 0.65 -3.73 2.32
N GLY A 27 1.46 -4.33 1.43
CA GLY A 27 2.27 -5.52 1.72
C GLY A 27 3.75 -5.22 2.01
N PRO A 28 4.46 -6.12 2.72
CA PRO A 28 5.92 -6.14 2.84
C PRO A 28 6.67 -5.86 1.53
N ALA A 29 7.62 -4.94 1.59
CA ALA A 29 8.31 -4.37 0.44
C ALA A 29 9.82 -4.22 0.69
N GLN A 30 10.67 -4.62 -0.26
CA GLN A 30 12.11 -4.38 -0.19
C GLN A 30 12.42 -2.92 -0.57
N VAL A 31 12.99 -2.16 0.35
CA VAL A 31 13.25 -0.72 0.25
C VAL A 31 14.67 -0.38 0.66
N SER A 32 15.20 0.73 0.15
CA SER A 32 16.39 1.36 0.71
C SER A 32 16.00 2.44 1.70
N VAL A 33 16.70 2.51 2.84
CA VAL A 33 16.47 3.49 3.90
C VAL A 33 17.78 4.19 4.21
N ARG A 34 17.79 5.51 4.07
CA ARG A 34 18.90 6.38 4.43
C ARG A 34 18.45 7.41 5.47
N VAL A 35 19.22 7.58 6.53
CA VAL A 35 19.02 8.64 7.53
C VAL A 35 20.29 9.46 7.61
N GLU A 36 20.21 10.74 7.26
CA GLU A 36 21.34 11.68 7.29
C GLU A 36 21.18 12.64 8.48
N GLY A 37 22.04 12.50 9.48
CA GLY A 37 22.18 13.47 10.57
C GLY A 37 23.10 14.64 10.17
N PRO A 38 23.15 15.73 10.96
CA PRO A 38 23.94 16.92 10.61
C PRO A 38 25.45 16.70 10.46
N ARG A 39 25.99 15.62 11.05
CA ARG A 39 27.43 15.30 11.06
C ARG A 39 27.80 14.00 10.33
N ALA A 40 26.87 13.06 10.23
CA ALA A 40 27.11 11.72 9.71
C ALA A 40 25.82 11.06 9.22
N THR A 41 25.96 10.08 8.34
CA THR A 41 24.89 9.14 7.98
C THR A 41 24.67 8.19 9.16
N LEU A 42 23.45 8.16 9.68
CA LEU A 42 23.06 7.30 10.82
C LEU A 42 22.66 5.91 10.32
N VAL A 43 21.93 5.88 9.19
CA VAL A 43 21.41 4.67 8.55
C VAL A 43 21.66 4.75 7.05
N ASP A 44 22.11 3.66 6.45
CA ASP A 44 22.19 3.48 4.99
C ASP A 44 22.11 1.99 4.68
N THR A 45 20.89 1.48 4.49
CA THR A 45 20.60 0.04 4.43
C THR A 45 19.50 -0.30 3.44
N THR A 46 19.38 -1.59 3.10
CA THR A 46 18.24 -2.14 2.34
C THR A 46 17.57 -3.22 3.19
N LEU A 47 16.25 -3.10 3.38
CA LEU A 47 15.46 -3.99 4.23
C LEU A 47 14.14 -4.37 3.56
N THR A 48 13.46 -5.40 4.05
CA THR A 48 12.09 -5.71 3.64
C THR A 48 11.12 -5.30 4.74
N THR A 49 10.25 -4.32 4.47
CA THR A 49 9.28 -3.81 5.44
C THR A 49 8.39 -4.94 5.96
N THR A 50 7.98 -4.88 7.23
CA THR A 50 7.14 -5.92 7.85
C THR A 50 5.68 -5.50 7.90
N ARG A 51 4.81 -6.28 8.55
CA ARG A 51 3.49 -5.82 8.97
C ARG A 51 3.43 -5.43 10.46
N ALA A 52 4.59 -5.38 11.14
CA ALA A 52 4.64 -5.06 12.56
C ALA A 52 4.27 -3.58 12.75
N ALA A 53 3.11 -3.34 13.35
CA ALA A 53 2.64 -1.97 13.59
C ALA A 53 3.58 -1.24 14.55
N VAL A 54 3.84 0.02 14.24
CA VAL A 54 4.76 0.91 14.95
C VAL A 54 3.99 1.80 15.90
N VAL A 55 4.35 1.78 17.17
CA VAL A 55 3.78 2.63 18.24
C VAL A 55 4.95 3.20 19.04
N LYS A 56 4.96 4.51 19.27
CA LYS A 56 6.08 5.23 19.93
C LYS A 56 5.71 5.87 21.27
N ASP A 57 4.43 6.06 21.53
CA ASP A 57 3.83 6.69 22.73
C ASP A 57 3.02 5.70 23.59
N GLY A 58 3.00 4.42 23.21
CA GLY A 58 2.26 3.36 23.89
C GLY A 58 0.79 3.21 23.47
N ASP A 59 0.21 4.19 22.77
CA ASP A 59 -1.18 4.12 22.32
C ASP A 59 -1.29 3.37 20.98
N ARG A 60 -2.01 2.25 20.98
CA ARG A 60 -2.21 1.43 19.76
C ARG A 60 -3.18 2.04 18.76
N THR A 61 -3.97 3.05 19.12
CA THR A 61 -4.81 3.80 18.18
C THR A 61 -3.97 4.76 17.32
N HIS A 62 -2.76 5.09 17.76
CA HIS A 62 -1.77 5.91 17.05
C HIS A 62 -0.84 5.06 16.16
N ALA A 63 -1.11 3.76 16.05
CA ALA A 63 -0.22 2.80 15.40
C ALA A 63 -0.10 3.02 13.88
N CYS A 64 1.15 3.03 13.42
CA CYS A 64 1.50 3.18 12.01
C CYS A 64 1.79 1.81 11.39
N SER A 65 1.46 1.61 10.10
CA SER A 65 1.69 0.28 9.48
C SER A 65 3.18 -0.07 9.43
N GLY A 66 3.54 -1.34 9.64
CA GLY A 66 4.92 -1.81 9.44
C GLY A 66 5.42 -1.69 7.99
N THR A 67 4.49 -1.54 7.04
CA THR A 67 4.75 -1.31 5.61
C THR A 67 4.89 0.18 5.27
N SER A 68 4.71 1.07 6.24
CA SER A 68 4.89 2.52 6.06
C SER A 68 6.36 2.94 6.22
N ALA A 69 6.65 4.21 5.93
CA ALA A 69 7.95 4.81 6.21
C ALA A 69 8.28 4.84 7.71
N ALA A 70 7.29 4.93 8.61
CA ALA A 70 7.49 4.69 10.05
C ALA A 70 7.94 3.24 10.31
N GLY A 71 7.34 2.29 9.59
CA GLY A 71 7.69 0.87 9.63
C GLY A 71 9.11 0.57 9.16
N ALA A 72 9.54 1.19 8.06
CA ALA A 72 10.91 1.09 7.57
C ALA A 72 11.91 1.77 8.52
N LEU A 73 11.61 2.97 9.02
CA LEU A 73 12.44 3.66 10.02
C LEU A 73 12.61 2.81 11.29
N GLN A 74 11.51 2.26 11.82
CA GLN A 74 11.51 1.36 12.98
C GLN A 74 12.44 0.16 12.81
N GLN A 75 12.49 -0.46 11.63
CA GLN A 75 13.39 -1.58 11.36
C GLN A 75 14.84 -1.15 11.12
N ALA A 76 15.04 -0.03 10.41
CA ALA A 76 16.37 0.44 10.02
C ALA A 76 17.19 0.99 11.21
N THR A 77 16.50 1.33 12.31
CA THR A 77 17.06 1.88 13.56
C THR A 77 16.94 0.92 14.75
N ASP A 78 16.42 -0.29 14.53
CA ASP A 78 15.96 -1.22 15.58
C ASP A 78 15.07 -0.56 16.66
N GLY A 79 14.30 0.44 16.24
CA GLY A 79 13.41 1.23 17.09
C GLY A 79 14.05 2.41 17.83
N ASN A 80 15.34 2.67 17.62
CA ASN A 80 16.11 3.77 18.24
C ASN A 80 15.78 5.15 17.64
N TRP A 81 14.54 5.57 17.81
CA TRP A 81 14.03 6.90 17.46
C TRP A 81 12.93 7.29 18.44
N THR A 82 12.67 8.59 18.60
CA THR A 82 11.57 9.12 19.41
C THR A 82 10.66 10.01 18.57
N ALA A 83 9.39 10.11 18.95
CA ALA A 83 8.40 10.87 18.21
C ALA A 83 7.21 11.28 19.08
N THR A 84 6.70 12.47 18.81
CA THR A 84 5.40 12.93 19.32
C THR A 84 4.30 12.52 18.34
N TYR A 85 3.16 12.02 18.82
CA TYR A 85 1.99 11.79 17.98
C TYR A 85 1.14 13.06 17.85
N PHE A 86 0.74 13.37 16.62
CA PHE A 86 -0.22 14.42 16.31
C PHE A 86 -1.47 13.83 15.67
N ARG A 87 -2.63 14.04 16.31
CA ARG A 87 -3.92 13.51 15.85
C ARG A 87 -4.23 14.00 14.44
N GLY A 88 -4.34 13.06 13.49
CA GLY A 88 -4.62 13.34 12.08
C GLY A 88 -3.39 13.68 11.22
N LEU A 89 -2.19 13.69 11.80
CA LEU A 89 -0.90 13.90 11.10
C LEU A 89 0.08 12.72 11.31
N GLY A 90 -0.12 11.91 12.35
CA GLY A 90 0.74 10.77 12.70
C GLY A 90 1.90 11.14 13.61
N TYR A 91 2.92 10.28 13.68
CA TYR A 91 4.15 10.56 14.42
C TYR A 91 5.04 11.58 13.70
N ALA A 92 5.38 12.67 14.38
CA ALA A 92 6.48 13.55 14.02
C ALA A 92 7.75 13.13 14.76
N VAL A 93 8.83 12.88 14.03
CA VAL A 93 10.09 12.40 14.62
C VAL A 93 10.79 13.54 15.35
N GLU A 94 11.17 13.27 16.60
CA GLU A 94 11.98 14.16 17.42
C GLU A 94 13.47 13.81 17.34
N ALA A 95 13.79 12.51 17.39
CA ALA A 95 15.17 12.02 17.42
C ALA A 95 15.32 10.71 16.66
N ILE A 96 16.49 10.49 16.04
CA ILE A 96 16.92 9.20 15.49
C ILE A 96 18.34 8.96 15.97
N ASP A 97 18.62 7.78 16.56
CA ASP A 97 19.91 7.44 17.18
C ASP A 97 20.43 8.53 18.15
N GLY A 98 19.52 9.11 18.92
CA GLY A 98 19.80 10.22 19.84
C GLY A 98 20.00 11.59 19.20
N VAL A 99 20.12 11.68 17.86
CA VAL A 99 20.28 12.94 17.13
C VAL A 99 18.94 13.68 17.06
N ARG A 100 18.90 14.88 17.66
CA ARG A 100 17.77 15.82 17.61
C ARG A 100 18.05 16.97 16.63
N PRO A 101 17.02 17.61 16.05
CA PRO A 101 17.14 18.90 15.37
C PRO A 101 17.75 19.96 16.30
N ALA A 102 18.52 20.90 15.76
CA ALA A 102 19.33 21.82 16.55
C ALA A 102 18.59 23.10 16.95
N SER A 103 17.68 23.58 16.09
CA SER A 103 16.76 24.68 16.36
C SER A 103 15.33 24.17 16.57
N ALA A 104 14.46 24.98 17.19
CA ALA A 104 13.04 24.69 17.32
C ALA A 104 12.27 24.71 15.98
N ASN A 105 12.86 25.29 14.92
CA ASN A 105 12.31 25.32 13.57
C ASN A 105 12.88 24.19 12.69
N ASP A 106 13.92 23.48 13.14
CA ASP A 106 14.50 22.35 12.42
C ASP A 106 13.64 21.10 12.67
N TYR A 107 13.50 20.23 11.66
CA TYR A 107 12.68 19.03 11.78
C TYR A 107 13.18 17.87 10.92
N TRP A 108 12.85 16.65 11.31
CA TRP A 108 13.09 15.48 10.47
C TRP A 108 12.10 15.46 9.30
N THR A 109 12.59 15.63 8.07
CA THR A 109 11.78 15.60 6.85
C THR A 109 11.86 14.22 6.18
N LEU A 110 10.72 13.73 5.67
CA LEU A 110 10.61 12.47 4.93
C LEU A 110 10.64 12.72 3.44
N TRP A 111 11.53 12.02 2.75
CA TRP A 111 11.63 12.00 1.30
C TRP A 111 11.52 10.55 0.79
N VAL A 112 10.85 10.37 -0.34
CA VAL A 112 10.74 9.08 -1.04
C VAL A 112 11.02 9.31 -2.51
N ASN A 113 11.89 8.49 -3.11
CA ASN A 113 12.24 8.51 -4.54
C ASN A 113 12.65 9.92 -5.05
N GLY A 114 13.46 10.62 -4.25
CA GLY A 114 13.98 11.96 -4.59
C GLY A 114 12.96 13.10 -4.49
N ARG A 115 11.79 12.87 -3.87
CA ARG A 115 10.74 13.87 -3.63
C ARG A 115 10.48 14.02 -2.14
N SER A 116 10.14 15.23 -1.69
CA SER A 116 9.60 15.43 -0.35
C SER A 116 8.21 14.77 -0.28
N SER A 117 7.97 13.98 0.77
CA SER A 117 6.68 13.31 0.95
C SER A 117 5.58 14.31 1.27
N SER A 118 4.43 14.17 0.60
CA SER A 118 3.21 14.91 0.95
C SER A 118 2.39 14.26 2.07
N THR A 119 2.88 13.16 2.64
CA THR A 119 2.24 12.36 3.70
C THR A 119 3.22 12.09 4.83
N GLY A 120 2.71 12.00 6.07
CA GLY A 120 3.52 11.64 7.23
C GLY A 120 4.09 10.22 7.14
N LEU A 121 5.01 9.88 8.04
CA LEU A 121 5.69 8.57 8.06
C LEU A 121 4.72 7.38 8.11
N CYS A 122 3.57 7.57 8.76
CA CYS A 122 2.57 6.53 8.99
C CYS A 122 1.68 6.26 7.78
N ASP A 123 1.31 7.32 7.05
CA ASP A 123 0.45 7.26 5.87
C ASP A 123 1.22 6.90 4.60
N THR A 124 2.53 7.22 4.57
CA THR A 124 3.42 6.91 3.46
C THR A 124 3.70 5.41 3.41
N GLN A 125 2.82 4.64 2.77
CA GLN A 125 3.03 3.22 2.49
C GLN A 125 4.16 3.05 1.47
N LEU A 126 5.07 2.12 1.76
CA LEU A 126 6.22 1.85 0.92
C LEU A 126 6.01 0.63 0.04
N GLN A 127 6.60 0.69 -1.15
CA GLN A 127 6.59 -0.33 -2.18
C GLN A 127 7.98 -0.88 -2.40
N ARG A 128 8.08 -2.00 -3.10
CA ARG A 128 9.39 -2.52 -3.52
C ARG A 128 10.09 -1.43 -4.34
N GLY A 129 11.41 -1.30 -4.15
CA GLY A 129 12.24 -0.34 -4.87
C GLY A 129 12.28 1.06 -4.26
N ASP A 130 11.38 1.41 -3.33
CA ASP A 130 11.35 2.76 -2.77
C ASP A 130 12.67 3.11 -2.06
N ALA A 131 13.16 4.32 -2.36
CA ALA A 131 14.31 4.94 -1.73
C ALA A 131 13.85 5.99 -0.72
N VAL A 132 13.82 5.58 0.55
CA VAL A 132 13.45 6.40 1.70
C VAL A 132 14.66 7.18 2.18
N LEU A 133 14.50 8.49 2.33
CA LEU A 133 15.48 9.39 2.93
C LEU A 133 14.81 10.17 4.07
N LEU A 134 15.38 10.10 5.27
CA LEU A 134 15.13 11.07 6.32
C LEU A 134 16.37 11.92 6.55
N PHE A 135 16.19 13.22 6.79
CA PHE A 135 17.26 14.11 7.24
C PHE A 135 16.71 15.24 8.09
N VAL A 136 17.58 15.88 8.87
CA VAL A 136 17.23 17.12 9.58
C VAL A 136 17.17 18.25 8.55
N CYS A 137 15.95 18.71 8.26
CA CYS A 137 15.69 19.98 7.58
C CYS A 137 16.12 21.11 8.52
N ALA A 138 17.08 21.93 8.09
CA ALA A 138 17.46 23.16 8.74
C ALA A 138 16.61 24.30 8.16
N SER A 139 15.84 25.00 9.00
CA SER A 139 14.81 25.95 8.54
C SER A 139 14.78 27.23 9.35
N GLY A 140 14.37 28.32 8.69
CA GLY A 140 13.97 29.55 9.38
C GLY A 140 12.57 29.43 9.98
N PRO A 141 12.02 30.53 10.54
CA PRO A 141 10.66 30.59 11.07
C PRO A 141 9.54 30.31 10.04
N ASP A 142 9.89 30.26 8.76
CA ASP A 142 9.02 29.92 7.63
C ASP A 142 8.95 28.41 7.32
N TYR A 143 9.70 27.58 8.08
CA TYR A 143 9.79 26.11 7.94
C TYR A 143 10.27 25.62 6.56
N ASN A 144 10.87 26.50 5.75
CA ASN A 144 11.45 26.14 4.45
C ASN A 144 12.84 25.53 4.61
N CYS A 145 13.04 24.30 4.13
CA CYS A 145 14.34 23.62 4.22
C CYS A 145 15.40 24.33 3.37
N THR A 146 16.47 24.77 4.05
CA THR A 146 17.63 25.42 3.42
C THR A 146 18.63 24.42 2.85
N ASN A 147 18.71 23.21 3.43
CA ASN A 147 19.64 22.15 3.07
C ASN A 147 19.03 21.10 2.12
N ALA A 148 18.86 21.48 0.86
CA ALA A 148 18.31 20.57 -0.16
C ALA A 148 19.20 19.30 -0.40
N PRO A 149 18.60 18.13 -0.72
CA PRO A 149 19.35 16.91 -1.02
C PRO A 149 20.15 16.96 -2.31
N LEU A 150 21.34 16.36 -2.29
CA LEU A 150 22.19 16.14 -3.44
C LEU A 150 21.89 14.78 -4.11
N GLY A 151 22.11 14.71 -5.42
CA GLY A 151 22.02 13.49 -6.21
C GLY A 151 23.26 13.28 -7.08
N LEU A 152 23.59 12.01 -7.34
CA LEU A 152 24.55 11.59 -8.36
C LEU A 152 23.80 10.80 -9.44
N VAL A 153 23.87 11.27 -10.67
CA VAL A 153 23.31 10.59 -11.85
C VAL A 153 24.46 10.23 -12.79
N ALA A 154 24.51 8.98 -13.25
CA ALA A 154 25.50 8.57 -14.24
C ALA A 154 25.07 9.09 -15.63
N ASP A 155 25.84 10.01 -16.20
CA ASP A 155 25.57 10.55 -17.53
C ASP A 155 26.13 9.60 -18.62
N ARG A 156 27.38 9.12 -18.42
CA ARG A 156 28.05 8.13 -19.29
C ARG A 156 29.10 7.32 -18.51
N THR A 157 29.09 6.00 -18.68
CA THR A 157 30.17 5.09 -18.23
C THR A 157 31.22 4.90 -19.34
N ARG A 158 32.51 4.96 -18.99
CA ARG A 158 33.65 4.80 -19.92
C ARG A 158 34.90 4.26 -19.19
N GLY A 159 34.92 2.97 -18.91
CA GLY A 159 36.02 2.32 -18.20
C GLY A 159 36.26 3.00 -16.84
N ARG A 160 37.52 3.11 -16.41
CA ARG A 160 37.85 3.69 -15.10
C ARG A 160 37.58 5.20 -14.97
N ARG A 161 37.12 5.90 -16.01
CA ARG A 161 36.81 7.35 -15.97
C ARG A 161 35.32 7.61 -16.19
N GLN A 162 34.62 7.91 -15.11
CA GLN A 162 33.18 8.10 -15.04
C GLN A 162 32.80 9.57 -15.22
N THR A 163 31.73 9.83 -15.98
CA THR A 163 31.14 11.17 -16.11
C THR A 163 29.79 11.19 -15.41
N LEU A 164 29.73 11.93 -14.30
CA LEU A 164 28.55 12.03 -13.44
C LEU A 164 27.97 13.44 -13.51
N ARG A 165 26.65 13.52 -13.38
CA ARG A 165 25.91 14.75 -13.14
C ARG A 165 25.53 14.81 -11.68
N VAL A 166 26.00 15.86 -11.02
CA VAL A 166 25.67 16.21 -9.64
C VAL A 166 24.49 17.18 -9.67
N VAL A 167 23.44 16.85 -8.93
CA VAL A 167 22.19 17.62 -8.90
C VAL A 167 21.78 17.98 -7.48
N THR A 168 20.95 19.02 -7.36
CA THR A 168 20.16 19.31 -6.15
C THR A 168 18.70 18.98 -6.43
N TYR A 169 18.01 18.33 -5.50
CA TYR A 169 16.57 18.05 -5.60
C TYR A 169 15.73 19.17 -4.97
N ALA A 170 14.75 19.68 -5.71
CA ALA A 170 13.65 20.46 -5.16
C ALA A 170 12.61 19.53 -4.49
N ALA A 171 11.76 20.08 -3.62
CA ALA A 171 10.75 19.30 -2.88
C ALA A 171 9.79 18.50 -3.80
N ASP A 172 9.51 18.99 -5.01
CA ASP A 172 8.69 18.31 -6.02
C ASP A 172 9.45 17.28 -6.88
N GLY A 173 10.72 17.00 -6.55
CA GLY A 173 11.60 16.07 -7.25
C GLY A 173 12.23 16.60 -8.54
N ARG A 174 12.00 17.85 -8.93
CA ARG A 174 12.79 18.47 -10.01
C ARG A 174 14.25 18.58 -9.59
N THR A 175 15.15 18.33 -10.52
CA THR A 175 16.60 18.43 -10.32
C THR A 175 17.16 19.67 -10.99
N THR A 176 18.12 20.33 -10.34
CA THR A 176 18.94 21.39 -10.92
C THR A 176 20.42 21.01 -10.84
N PRO A 177 21.27 21.42 -11.80
CA PRO A 177 22.72 21.21 -11.71
C PRO A 177 23.29 21.80 -10.42
N ALA A 178 24.15 21.06 -9.74
CA ALA A 178 24.77 21.48 -8.48
C ALA A 178 26.28 21.74 -8.69
N PRO A 179 26.70 22.97 -9.00
CA PRO A 179 28.11 23.30 -9.18
C PRO A 179 28.88 23.35 -7.85
N GLY A 180 30.19 23.13 -7.91
CA GLY A 180 31.12 23.24 -6.77
C GLY A 180 30.97 22.15 -5.71
N VAL A 181 30.11 21.15 -5.93
CA VAL A 181 29.88 20.03 -5.02
C VAL A 181 31.05 19.04 -5.12
N THR A 182 31.55 18.54 -4.00
CA THR A 182 32.65 17.58 -3.98
C THR A 182 32.10 16.16 -4.15
N VAL A 183 32.59 15.43 -5.15
CA VAL A 183 32.37 13.99 -5.30
C VAL A 183 33.61 13.26 -4.80
N SER A 184 33.43 12.43 -3.77
CA SER A 184 34.46 11.60 -3.16
C SER A 184 34.25 10.12 -3.46
N GLY A 185 35.21 9.27 -3.07
CA GLY A 185 35.17 7.82 -3.28
C GLY A 185 35.99 7.32 -4.47
N GLY A 186 36.28 8.18 -5.46
CA GLY A 186 37.22 7.90 -6.54
C GLY A 186 38.69 8.03 -6.12
N ALA A 187 39.60 7.91 -7.08
CA ALA A 187 41.05 8.01 -6.91
C ALA A 187 41.49 9.31 -6.22
N ALA A 188 40.81 10.42 -6.55
CA ALA A 188 40.89 11.69 -5.83
C ALA A 188 39.48 12.33 -5.75
N PRO A 189 39.21 13.22 -4.76
CA PRO A 189 38.00 14.03 -4.76
C PRO A 189 37.96 14.99 -5.94
N VAL A 190 36.80 15.17 -6.56
CA VAL A 190 36.59 16.06 -7.72
C VAL A 190 35.41 16.98 -7.46
N ARG A 191 35.51 18.26 -7.84
CA ARG A 191 34.37 19.20 -7.77
C ARG A 191 33.58 19.20 -9.08
N SER A 192 32.26 19.33 -8.99
CA SER A 192 31.39 19.52 -10.15
C SER A 192 31.58 20.91 -10.79
N ASP A 193 31.55 20.96 -12.12
CA ASP A 193 31.64 22.20 -12.89
C ASP A 193 30.32 23.02 -12.88
N ALA A 194 30.30 24.15 -13.59
CA ALA A 194 29.12 25.02 -13.71
C ALA A 194 27.85 24.34 -14.26
N ARG A 195 28.00 23.20 -14.96
CA ARG A 195 26.88 22.38 -15.48
C ARG A 195 26.56 21.19 -14.55
N GLY A 196 27.13 21.19 -13.35
CA GLY A 196 27.02 20.10 -12.38
C GLY A 196 27.82 18.85 -12.75
N ILE A 197 28.72 18.89 -13.75
CA ILE A 197 29.40 17.68 -14.21
C ILE A 197 30.66 17.43 -13.39
N ALA A 198 30.78 16.22 -12.82
CA ALA A 198 31.98 15.72 -12.15
C ALA A 198 32.59 14.57 -12.97
N ARG A 199 33.88 14.66 -13.29
CA ARG A 199 34.63 13.61 -14.00
C ARG A 199 35.49 12.86 -12.99
N VAL A 200 35.09 11.65 -12.63
CA VAL A 200 35.69 10.89 -11.52
C VAL A 200 36.47 9.69 -12.07
N THR A 201 37.70 9.51 -11.60
CA THR A 201 38.48 8.29 -11.86
C THR A 201 38.26 7.29 -10.72
N LEU A 202 38.02 6.01 -11.04
CA LEU A 202 37.81 4.95 -10.05
C LEU A 202 39.14 4.52 -9.41
N LYS A 203 39.12 4.20 -8.10
CA LYS A 203 40.29 3.77 -7.33
C LYS A 203 40.89 2.47 -7.87
N GLY A 204 40.03 1.51 -8.19
CA GLY A 204 40.36 0.27 -8.91
C GLY A 204 39.36 0.05 -10.05
N ASP A 205 38.95 -1.19 -10.25
CA ASP A 205 37.90 -1.57 -11.20
C ASP A 205 36.50 -1.14 -10.74
N GLU A 206 36.32 -1.00 -9.42
CA GLU A 206 35.10 -0.53 -8.77
C GLU A 206 35.38 0.60 -7.77
N SER A 207 34.39 1.46 -7.50
CA SER A 207 34.41 2.45 -6.42
C SER A 207 32.98 2.88 -6.03
N THR A 208 32.79 3.15 -4.74
CA THR A 208 31.54 3.73 -4.22
C THR A 208 31.71 5.23 -4.06
N LEU A 209 30.91 6.00 -4.80
CA LEU A 209 31.03 7.45 -4.93
C LEU A 209 29.95 8.19 -4.12
N ARG A 210 30.23 9.40 -3.63
CA ARG A 210 29.28 10.21 -2.88
C ARG A 210 29.48 11.70 -3.10
N ALA A 211 28.40 12.47 -3.23
CA ALA A 211 28.43 13.92 -3.35
C ALA A 211 28.15 14.61 -2.01
N THR A 212 28.99 15.58 -1.64
CA THR A 212 28.89 16.38 -0.41
C THR A 212 29.18 17.86 -0.65
N ARG A 213 28.48 18.71 0.09
CA ARG A 213 28.70 20.17 0.18
C ARG A 213 28.18 20.64 1.54
N ALA A 214 28.88 21.58 2.19
CA ALA A 214 28.38 22.21 3.41
C ALA A 214 27.01 22.87 3.17
N GLY A 215 26.09 22.76 4.14
CA GLY A 215 24.72 23.27 3.99
C GLY A 215 23.87 22.52 2.95
N SER A 216 24.21 21.29 2.57
CA SER A 216 23.38 20.45 1.69
C SER A 216 23.33 19.02 2.21
N THR A 217 22.19 18.36 2.09
CA THR A 217 22.06 16.95 2.51
C THR A 217 22.78 16.06 1.49
N PRO A 218 23.73 15.19 1.91
CA PRO A 218 24.53 14.41 0.97
C PRO A 218 23.74 13.46 0.06
N SER A 219 24.36 13.06 -1.04
CA SER A 219 23.77 12.02 -1.90
C SER A 219 23.81 10.65 -1.24
N ALA A 220 22.94 9.75 -1.74
CA ALA A 220 23.15 8.33 -1.60
C ALA A 220 24.54 7.92 -2.15
N ARG A 221 25.04 6.78 -1.68
CA ARG A 221 26.22 6.13 -2.26
C ARG A 221 25.88 5.60 -3.65
N LEU A 222 26.66 6.00 -4.66
CA LEU A 222 26.56 5.50 -6.02
C LEU A 222 27.67 4.48 -6.28
N PHE A 223 27.30 3.22 -6.48
CA PHE A 223 28.25 2.19 -6.88
C PHE A 223 28.64 2.36 -8.36
N CYS A 224 29.94 2.27 -8.64
CA CYS A 224 30.49 2.35 -9.99
C CYS A 224 31.54 1.27 -10.24
N SER A 225 31.58 0.75 -11.46
CA SER A 225 32.64 -0.06 -12.04
C SER A 225 33.10 0.53 -13.39
N ALA A 226 34.04 -0.12 -14.07
CA ALA A 226 34.43 0.23 -15.44
C ALA A 226 33.21 0.40 -16.39
N ASP A 227 32.22 -0.49 -16.28
CA ASP A 227 31.13 -0.61 -17.26
C ASP A 227 29.79 -0.02 -16.77
N ARG A 228 29.52 -0.05 -15.45
CA ARG A 228 28.24 0.39 -14.85
C ARG A 228 28.43 1.44 -13.76
N CYS A 229 27.52 2.41 -13.66
CA CYS A 229 27.40 3.31 -12.51
C CYS A 229 25.93 3.47 -12.17
N GLY A 230 25.56 3.16 -10.92
CA GLY A 230 24.16 3.06 -10.50
C GLY A 230 23.52 1.72 -10.86
N SER A 231 22.18 1.69 -10.87
CA SER A 231 21.40 0.59 -11.43
C SER A 231 21.72 0.41 -12.92
N SER A 232 21.81 -0.84 -13.38
CA SER A 232 22.07 -1.15 -14.79
C SER A 232 20.85 -1.02 -15.71
N ASP A 233 19.67 -0.76 -15.14
CA ASP A 233 18.43 -0.60 -15.90
C ASP A 233 18.08 0.89 -16.07
N THR A 234 18.03 1.32 -17.32
CA THR A 234 17.64 2.67 -17.73
C THR A 234 16.38 2.68 -18.60
N THR A 235 15.59 1.60 -18.59
CA THR A 235 14.47 1.38 -19.53
C THR A 235 13.14 1.79 -18.89
N PRO A 236 12.48 2.89 -19.32
CA PRO A 236 11.23 3.31 -18.70
C PRO A 236 10.11 2.26 -18.85
N PRO A 237 9.30 2.04 -17.79
CA PRO A 237 8.13 1.17 -17.86
C PRO A 237 7.17 1.55 -19.00
N ARG A 238 6.43 0.58 -19.54
CA ARG A 238 5.41 0.80 -20.59
C ARG A 238 4.01 0.57 -20.05
N VAL A 239 3.27 1.67 -19.82
CA VAL A 239 1.89 1.67 -19.31
C VAL A 239 0.83 1.46 -20.39
N ALA A 240 -0.23 0.72 -20.05
CA ALA A 240 -1.42 0.53 -20.89
C ALA A 240 -2.69 0.39 -20.05
N LEU A 241 -3.81 0.95 -20.53
CA LEU A 241 -5.14 0.82 -19.92
C LEU A 241 -5.93 -0.34 -20.54
N ARG A 242 -6.81 -0.99 -19.77
CA ARG A 242 -7.64 -2.13 -20.22
C ARG A 242 -9.12 -1.88 -19.91
N GLY A 243 -9.95 -1.87 -20.95
CA GLY A 243 -11.40 -1.66 -20.84
C GLY A 243 -11.85 -0.20 -20.74
N LEU A 244 -10.95 0.75 -21.01
CA LEU A 244 -11.23 2.18 -21.05
C LEU A 244 -10.48 2.81 -22.24
N ARG A 245 -11.20 3.48 -23.13
CA ARG A 245 -10.67 4.14 -24.34
C ARG A 245 -10.79 5.66 -24.24
N ASN A 246 -9.88 6.38 -24.91
CA ASN A 246 -9.98 7.83 -25.04
C ASN A 246 -11.23 8.20 -25.87
N GLY A 247 -11.98 9.21 -25.42
CA GLY A 247 -13.28 9.60 -25.99
C GLY A 247 -14.46 8.70 -25.58
N GLN A 248 -14.26 7.63 -24.81
CA GLN A 248 -15.34 6.70 -24.47
C GLN A 248 -16.47 7.37 -23.68
N VAL A 249 -17.72 7.02 -24.01
CA VAL A 249 -18.92 7.45 -23.27
C VAL A 249 -19.56 6.23 -22.60
N PHE A 250 -19.92 6.37 -21.33
CA PHE A 250 -20.69 5.38 -20.56
C PHE A 250 -22.10 5.92 -20.31
N ALA A 251 -23.11 5.06 -20.42
CA ALA A 251 -24.48 5.37 -20.00
C ALA A 251 -24.57 5.65 -18.49
N SER A 252 -25.65 6.31 -18.06
CA SER A 252 -25.93 6.59 -16.65
C SER A 252 -25.87 5.33 -15.79
N GLY A 253 -25.23 5.42 -14.63
CA GLY A 253 -24.98 4.29 -13.73
C GLY A 253 -24.03 3.20 -14.27
N LYS A 254 -23.55 3.29 -15.53
CA LYS A 254 -22.63 2.34 -16.15
C LYS A 254 -21.16 2.79 -16.11
N GLY A 255 -20.85 3.89 -15.41
CA GLY A 255 -19.47 4.30 -15.14
C GLY A 255 -18.63 3.16 -14.52
N PRO A 256 -17.33 3.08 -14.83
CA PRO A 256 -16.48 2.03 -14.30
C PRO A 256 -16.35 2.17 -12.77
N ARG A 257 -16.38 1.03 -12.06
CA ARG A 257 -15.95 0.94 -10.65
C ARG A 257 -14.51 0.45 -10.53
N THR A 258 -14.00 -0.27 -11.54
CA THR A 258 -12.64 -0.81 -11.52
C THR A 258 -11.86 -0.23 -12.68
N LEU A 259 -10.80 0.50 -12.36
CA LEU A 259 -9.77 0.91 -13.32
C LEU A 259 -8.73 -0.22 -13.38
N ARG A 260 -8.23 -0.56 -14.56
CA ARG A 260 -7.28 -1.68 -14.70
C ARG A 260 -6.39 -1.51 -15.93
N GLY A 261 -5.23 -2.16 -15.90
CA GLY A 261 -4.24 -2.04 -16.95
C GLY A 261 -3.01 -2.92 -16.74
N SER A 262 -1.94 -2.57 -17.44
CA SER A 262 -0.63 -3.18 -17.28
C SER A 262 0.48 -2.14 -17.32
N ALA A 263 1.62 -2.46 -16.72
CA ALA A 263 2.88 -1.75 -16.85
C ALA A 263 3.99 -2.79 -17.09
N GLY A 264 4.54 -2.84 -18.31
CA GLY A 264 5.62 -3.76 -18.66
C GLY A 264 6.99 -3.16 -18.33
N GLY A 265 7.93 -3.98 -17.86
CA GLY A 265 9.22 -3.50 -17.33
C GLY A 265 9.03 -2.65 -16.08
N LEU A 266 8.22 -3.12 -15.12
CA LEU A 266 7.93 -2.43 -13.86
C LEU A 266 8.84 -2.96 -12.73
N ASP A 267 9.97 -3.59 -13.02
CA ASP A 267 10.62 -4.48 -12.05
C ASP A 267 10.98 -3.75 -10.73
N GLY A 268 10.30 -4.16 -9.65
CA GLY A 268 10.35 -3.48 -8.36
C GLY A 268 9.78 -2.06 -8.34
N GLY A 269 8.68 -1.81 -9.07
CA GLY A 269 8.13 -0.48 -9.28
C GLY A 269 6.62 -0.33 -9.07
N ILE A 270 6.13 0.87 -9.36
CA ILE A 270 4.87 1.43 -8.89
C ILE A 270 4.01 1.95 -10.05
N VAL A 271 2.68 1.89 -9.92
CA VAL A 271 1.73 2.50 -10.84
C VAL A 271 0.91 3.54 -10.09
N GLU A 272 0.97 4.77 -10.57
CA GLU A 272 0.23 5.92 -10.05
C GLU A 272 -0.91 6.30 -11.00
N LEU A 273 -2.03 6.74 -10.43
CA LEU A 273 -3.17 7.29 -11.15
C LEU A 273 -3.38 8.75 -10.75
N ARG A 274 -4.01 9.50 -11.65
CA ARG A 274 -4.52 10.85 -11.38
C ARG A 274 -5.87 11.00 -12.03
N LEU A 275 -6.93 11.15 -11.24
CA LEU A 275 -8.30 11.20 -11.75
C LEU A 275 -8.96 12.55 -11.43
N THR A 276 -9.47 13.20 -12.47
CA THR A 276 -10.20 14.48 -12.38
C THR A 276 -11.57 14.34 -13.02
N ARG A 277 -12.60 14.86 -12.36
CA ARG A 277 -13.98 14.97 -12.85
C ARG A 277 -14.32 16.44 -13.10
N ARG A 278 -14.97 16.75 -14.21
CA ARG A 278 -15.58 18.06 -14.48
C ARG A 278 -17.07 17.89 -14.79
N ILE A 279 -17.90 18.68 -14.13
CA ILE A 279 -19.36 18.72 -14.31
C ILE A 279 -19.84 20.14 -13.97
N ASP A 280 -20.73 20.71 -14.79
CA ASP A 280 -21.33 22.05 -14.61
C ASP A 280 -20.31 23.14 -14.25
N GLY A 281 -19.22 23.26 -15.03
CA GLY A 281 -18.11 24.18 -14.77
C GLY A 281 -17.24 23.87 -13.55
N ARG A 282 -17.68 23.00 -12.64
CA ARG A 282 -16.99 22.62 -11.41
C ARG A 282 -15.96 21.52 -11.67
N CYS A 283 -14.84 21.59 -10.96
CA CYS A 283 -13.71 20.64 -11.04
C CYS A 283 -13.58 19.89 -9.71
N PHE A 284 -13.46 18.57 -9.79
CA PHE A 284 -13.20 17.69 -8.66
C PHE A 284 -11.99 16.79 -8.92
N ALA A 285 -11.11 16.67 -7.93
CA ALA A 285 -9.94 15.81 -7.93
C ALA A 285 -10.22 14.58 -7.07
N TYR A 286 -9.97 13.38 -7.59
CA TYR A 286 -9.97 12.18 -6.75
C TYR A 286 -8.72 12.15 -5.88
N VAL A 287 -8.89 11.89 -4.59
CA VAL A 287 -7.80 11.81 -3.62
C VAL A 287 -7.78 10.38 -3.05
N GLY A 288 -6.82 9.57 -3.52
CA GLY A 288 -6.79 8.13 -3.20
C GLY A 288 -6.76 7.78 -1.72
N ARG A 289 -6.13 8.60 -0.87
CA ARG A 289 -6.13 8.40 0.60
C ARG A 289 -7.47 8.68 1.30
N LEU A 290 -8.39 9.37 0.62
CA LEU A 290 -9.74 9.68 1.11
C LEU A 290 -10.81 8.81 0.44
N ASP A 291 -10.44 8.09 -0.63
CA ASP A 291 -11.36 7.48 -1.59
C ASP A 291 -12.54 8.40 -1.96
N ASP A 292 -12.26 9.67 -2.26
CA ASP A 292 -13.31 10.65 -2.57
C ASP A 292 -12.87 11.74 -3.57
N PHE A 293 -13.87 12.41 -4.17
CA PHE A 293 -13.75 13.54 -5.09
C PHE A 293 -13.89 14.89 -4.37
N VAL A 294 -12.77 15.46 -3.93
CA VAL A 294 -12.74 16.83 -3.37
C VAL A 294 -12.74 17.88 -4.48
N ARG A 295 -13.09 19.14 -4.18
CA ARG A 295 -12.95 20.26 -5.13
C ARG A 295 -11.48 20.39 -5.54
N CYS A 296 -11.20 20.57 -6.84
CA CYS A 296 -9.84 20.66 -7.35
C CYS A 296 -9.04 21.76 -6.62
N PRO A 297 -7.86 21.47 -6.04
CA PRO A 297 -6.97 22.49 -5.53
C PRO A 297 -6.31 23.25 -6.69
N ALA A 298 -5.69 24.41 -6.41
CA ALA A 298 -5.12 25.28 -7.44
C ALA A 298 -4.10 24.60 -8.38
N LYS A 299 -3.35 23.60 -7.85
CA LYS A 299 -2.36 22.80 -8.61
C LYS A 299 -2.97 21.64 -9.42
N GLY A 300 -4.30 21.47 -9.39
CA GLY A 300 -5.00 20.33 -10.00
C GLY A 300 -4.96 19.05 -9.17
N ALA A 301 -5.47 17.95 -9.71
CA ALA A 301 -5.44 16.66 -9.01
C ALA A 301 -3.99 16.16 -8.84
N SER A 302 -3.66 15.67 -7.65
CA SER A 302 -2.39 14.98 -7.40
C SER A 302 -2.37 13.59 -8.04
N TRP A 303 -1.17 13.07 -8.26
CA TRP A 303 -0.97 11.63 -8.47
C TRP A 303 -1.14 10.89 -7.14
N PHE A 304 -1.61 9.65 -7.21
CA PHE A 304 -1.71 8.73 -6.08
C PHE A 304 -1.37 7.31 -6.54
N GLN A 305 -0.70 6.55 -5.69
CA GLN A 305 -0.39 5.13 -5.95
C GLN A 305 -1.68 4.31 -6.09
N ALA A 306 -1.72 3.43 -7.09
CA ALA A 306 -2.84 2.53 -7.36
C ALA A 306 -2.45 1.04 -7.41
N ALA A 307 -1.18 0.72 -7.68
CA ALA A 307 -0.65 -0.64 -7.61
C ALA A 307 0.89 -0.67 -7.58
N ASP A 308 1.42 -1.84 -7.23
CA ASP A 308 2.83 -2.21 -7.05
C ASP A 308 3.26 -3.37 -7.99
N ARG A 309 2.51 -3.58 -9.08
CA ARG A 309 2.63 -4.78 -9.93
C ARG A 309 2.24 -4.56 -11.39
N ALA A 310 2.95 -5.25 -12.28
CA ALA A 310 2.86 -5.15 -13.73
C ALA A 310 1.46 -5.42 -14.32
N ARG A 311 0.58 -6.14 -13.62
CA ARG A 311 -0.86 -6.24 -13.93
C ARG A 311 -1.64 -5.65 -12.77
N TRP A 312 -2.33 -4.55 -13.01
CA TRP A 312 -2.91 -3.72 -11.97
C TRP A 312 -4.41 -3.52 -12.11
N SER A 313 -5.07 -3.34 -10.97
CA SER A 313 -6.49 -3.00 -10.86
C SER A 313 -6.73 -2.17 -9.61
N TYR A 314 -7.40 -1.04 -9.75
CA TYR A 314 -7.80 -0.16 -8.68
C TYR A 314 -9.34 -0.12 -8.59
N LEU A 315 -9.89 -0.46 -7.43
CA LEU A 315 -11.33 -0.49 -7.18
C LEU A 315 -11.75 0.83 -6.54
N LEU A 316 -12.56 1.60 -7.27
CA LEU A 316 -13.19 2.81 -6.76
C LEU A 316 -14.29 2.45 -5.74
N PRO A 317 -14.50 3.29 -4.72
CA PRO A 317 -15.49 3.08 -3.66
C PRO A 317 -16.90 2.93 -4.24
N ALA A 318 -17.23 3.72 -5.27
CA ALA A 318 -18.47 3.64 -6.04
C ALA A 318 -18.19 3.64 -7.55
N ARG A 319 -19.21 3.34 -8.36
CA ARG A 319 -19.16 3.59 -9.81
C ARG A 319 -19.01 5.09 -10.05
N LEU A 320 -18.21 5.48 -11.04
CA LEU A 320 -18.10 6.89 -11.41
C LEU A 320 -19.46 7.47 -11.80
N ALA A 321 -19.82 8.55 -11.11
CA ALA A 321 -21.02 9.35 -11.32
C ALA A 321 -20.96 10.11 -12.67
N PRO A 322 -22.05 10.78 -13.11
CA PRO A 322 -22.04 11.57 -14.35
C PRO A 322 -20.92 12.63 -14.39
N GLY A 323 -20.40 12.94 -15.57
CA GLY A 323 -19.40 13.99 -15.79
C GLY A 323 -18.32 13.62 -16.81
N ARG A 324 -17.49 14.60 -17.16
CA ARG A 324 -16.31 14.43 -18.02
C ARG A 324 -15.08 14.14 -17.16
N TYR A 325 -14.39 13.06 -17.46
CA TYR A 325 -13.24 12.57 -16.70
C TYR A 325 -11.93 12.71 -17.47
N THR A 326 -10.85 12.93 -16.74
CA THR A 326 -9.46 12.78 -17.22
C THR A 326 -8.73 11.86 -16.26
N LEU A 327 -8.25 10.73 -16.76
CA LEU A 327 -7.43 9.76 -16.04
C LEU A 327 -6.01 9.82 -16.60
N GLY A 328 -5.04 10.17 -15.76
CA GLY A 328 -3.63 9.91 -15.98
C GLY A 328 -3.24 8.56 -15.39
N VAL A 329 -2.32 7.86 -16.05
CA VAL A 329 -1.58 6.69 -15.56
C VAL A 329 -0.09 6.97 -15.72
N LEU A 330 0.67 6.79 -14.65
CA LEU A 330 2.12 6.87 -14.62
C LEU A 330 2.63 5.56 -14.00
N ALA A 331 3.83 5.15 -14.38
CA ALA A 331 4.55 4.06 -13.73
C ALA A 331 6.05 4.35 -13.67
N SER A 332 6.69 3.88 -12.61
CA SER A 332 8.12 4.03 -12.34
C SER A 332 8.69 2.69 -11.85
N ASP A 333 9.87 2.27 -12.29
CA ASP A 333 10.52 1.04 -11.82
C ASP A 333 11.37 1.23 -10.55
N GLY A 334 11.90 0.12 -10.00
CA GLY A 334 12.80 0.15 -8.84
C GLY A 334 14.23 0.59 -9.15
N ALA A 335 14.56 0.84 -10.42
CA ALA A 335 15.82 1.47 -10.84
C ALA A 335 15.70 3.00 -10.96
N GLY A 336 14.48 3.55 -10.85
CA GLY A 336 14.17 4.98 -10.89
C GLY A 336 13.70 5.50 -12.23
N ASN A 337 13.49 4.66 -13.26
CA ASN A 337 13.02 5.12 -14.56
C ASN A 337 11.50 5.31 -14.55
N ALA A 338 11.04 6.47 -15.05
CA ALA A 338 9.63 6.82 -15.11
C ALA A 338 9.11 6.83 -16.56
N SER A 339 7.97 6.18 -16.77
CA SER A 339 7.20 6.20 -18.01
C SER A 339 6.68 7.60 -18.37
N LYS A 340 6.32 7.82 -19.65
CA LYS A 340 5.54 9.02 -20.03
C LYS A 340 4.10 8.87 -19.54
N PRO A 341 3.48 9.90 -18.91
CA PRO A 341 2.10 9.82 -18.43
C PRO A 341 1.08 9.50 -19.55
N LEU A 342 0.46 8.32 -19.49
CA LEU A 342 -0.66 7.97 -20.36
C LEU A 342 -1.92 8.71 -19.88
N THR A 343 -2.51 9.56 -20.73
CA THR A 343 -3.72 10.32 -20.39
C THR A 343 -4.90 9.88 -21.25
N VAL A 344 -6.03 9.55 -20.60
CA VAL A 344 -7.28 9.14 -21.23
C VAL A 344 -8.43 10.02 -20.74
N ARG A 345 -9.23 10.54 -21.66
CA ARG A 345 -10.46 11.30 -21.37
C ARG A 345 -11.68 10.45 -21.71
N PHE A 346 -12.71 10.49 -20.87
CA PHE A 346 -13.96 9.75 -21.08
C PHE A 346 -15.13 10.46 -20.39
N THR A 347 -16.36 10.10 -20.70
CA THR A 347 -17.58 10.72 -20.14
C THR A 347 -18.49 9.66 -19.54
N VAL A 348 -19.10 9.96 -18.40
CA VAL A 348 -20.28 9.24 -17.90
C VAL A 348 -21.49 10.13 -18.10
N ALA A 349 -22.50 9.66 -18.83
CA ALA A 349 -23.72 10.41 -19.08
C ALA A 349 -24.55 10.58 -17.80
N GLY A 350 -25.27 11.70 -17.71
CA GLY A 350 -26.36 11.85 -16.74
C GLY A 350 -27.50 10.89 -17.06
N ALA A 351 -28.41 10.66 -16.10
CA ALA A 351 -29.70 10.13 -16.44
C ALA A 351 -30.42 11.16 -17.32
N ALA A 352 -30.78 10.78 -18.55
CA ALA A 352 -31.81 11.51 -19.26
C ALA A 352 -33.10 11.36 -18.43
N THR A 353 -33.79 12.47 -18.17
CA THR A 353 -35.12 12.46 -17.56
C THR A 353 -36.10 11.92 -18.59
N ALA A 354 -36.21 10.59 -18.66
CA ALA A 354 -37.26 9.93 -19.42
C ALA A 354 -38.60 10.22 -18.72
N ALA A 355 -39.44 11.01 -19.37
CA ALA A 355 -40.84 11.13 -18.99
C ALA A 355 -41.47 9.72 -19.04
N ALA A 356 -42.30 9.40 -18.05
CA ALA A 356 -42.79 8.05 -17.85
C ALA A 356 -43.74 7.61 -18.99
N ALA A 357 -43.49 6.43 -19.54
CA ALA A 357 -44.47 5.63 -20.25
C ALA A 357 -44.55 4.28 -19.54
N SER A 358 -45.70 3.98 -18.95
CA SER A 358 -45.98 2.73 -18.24
C SER A 358 -46.20 1.58 -19.22
N GLY A 359 -45.54 0.45 -18.98
CA GLY A 359 -45.72 -0.78 -19.74
C GLY A 359 -45.48 -1.98 -18.82
N ALA A 360 -46.50 -2.79 -18.62
CA ALA A 360 -46.45 -3.96 -17.74
C ALA A 360 -45.93 -5.21 -18.45
N GLY A 361 -45.42 -6.17 -17.67
CA GLY A 361 -45.31 -7.57 -18.07
C GLY A 361 -43.89 -8.05 -18.44
N ALA A 362 -43.33 -8.91 -17.58
CA ALA A 362 -42.85 -10.25 -17.95
C ALA A 362 -42.18 -10.93 -16.74
N LEU A 363 -42.77 -12.02 -16.26
CA LEU A 363 -42.07 -12.98 -15.40
C LEU A 363 -41.05 -13.75 -16.25
N ALA A 364 -39.79 -13.78 -15.83
CA ALA A 364 -38.79 -14.69 -16.38
C ALA A 364 -37.93 -15.26 -15.25
N ALA A 365 -38.25 -16.51 -14.86
CA ALA A 365 -37.38 -17.28 -13.98
C ALA A 365 -36.13 -17.72 -14.76
N ALA A 366 -34.94 -17.52 -14.18
CA ALA A 366 -33.71 -18.16 -14.61
C ALA A 366 -33.25 -19.11 -13.50
N SER A 367 -33.05 -20.38 -13.87
CA SER A 367 -32.96 -21.52 -12.98
C SER A 367 -31.68 -21.61 -12.15
N ALA A 368 -31.80 -22.19 -10.95
CA ALA A 368 -30.65 -22.61 -10.14
C ALA A 368 -30.06 -23.94 -10.66
N ALA A 369 -28.96 -23.86 -11.40
CA ALA A 369 -27.99 -24.93 -11.66
C ALA A 369 -26.66 -24.25 -12.08
N ASP A 370 -25.46 -24.65 -11.67
CA ASP A 370 -25.05 -25.83 -10.89
C ASP A 370 -24.33 -25.44 -9.60
N ALA A 371 -24.89 -25.85 -8.46
CA ALA A 371 -24.16 -26.01 -7.22
C ALA A 371 -24.42 -27.41 -6.65
N ARG A 372 -24.10 -28.44 -7.44
CA ARG A 372 -23.88 -29.80 -6.90
C ARG A 372 -22.83 -29.65 -5.80
N ALA A 373 -23.28 -29.73 -4.55
CA ALA A 373 -22.42 -29.60 -3.38
C ALA A 373 -21.39 -30.75 -3.41
N ALA A 374 -20.19 -30.45 -3.91
CA ALA A 374 -19.10 -31.41 -3.97
C ALA A 374 -18.88 -31.99 -2.56
N ALA A 375 -18.94 -33.31 -2.44
CA ALA A 375 -18.91 -33.99 -1.16
C ALA A 375 -17.71 -33.50 -0.33
N ALA A 376 -18.01 -32.92 0.84
CA ALA A 376 -17.05 -32.14 1.59
C ALA A 376 -15.75 -32.92 1.86
N PRO A 377 -14.57 -32.29 1.71
CA PRO A 377 -13.32 -33.00 1.71
C PRO A 377 -13.01 -33.58 3.10
N ARG A 378 -12.61 -34.85 3.15
CA ARG A 378 -11.95 -35.43 4.32
C ARG A 378 -10.50 -34.93 4.38
N VAL A 379 -10.15 -34.28 5.48
CA VAL A 379 -8.84 -33.64 5.71
C VAL A 379 -8.29 -34.04 7.07
N GLY A 380 -6.96 -34.13 7.16
CA GLY A 380 -6.28 -34.25 8.45
C GLY A 380 -6.25 -32.88 9.12
N VAL A 381 -6.62 -32.80 10.40
CA VAL A 381 -6.57 -31.57 11.19
C VAL A 381 -5.69 -31.78 12.39
N ARG A 382 -4.74 -30.86 12.59
CA ARG A 382 -3.90 -30.78 13.80
C ARG A 382 -4.08 -29.40 14.42
N VAL A 383 -4.37 -29.35 15.71
CA VAL A 383 -4.40 -28.10 16.50
C VAL A 383 -3.23 -28.12 17.48
N VAL A 384 -2.43 -27.06 17.49
CA VAL A 384 -1.24 -26.91 18.34
C VAL A 384 -1.40 -25.70 19.25
N GLY A 385 -1.33 -25.91 20.56
CA GLY A 385 -1.46 -24.85 21.57
C GLY A 385 -0.26 -23.91 21.65
N SER A 386 -0.41 -22.81 22.39
CA SER A 386 0.64 -21.81 22.65
C SER A 386 1.76 -22.29 23.60
N SER A 387 1.99 -23.59 23.62
CA SER A 387 3.07 -24.29 24.34
C SER A 387 3.72 -25.34 23.44
N GLY A 388 3.41 -25.32 22.13
CA GLY A 388 3.83 -26.34 21.17
C GLY A 388 3.16 -27.72 21.33
N ARG A 389 2.37 -27.94 22.40
CA ARG A 389 1.62 -29.20 22.62
C ARG A 389 0.51 -29.35 21.59
N THR A 390 0.35 -30.55 21.05
CA THR A 390 -0.80 -30.89 20.18
C THR A 390 -2.05 -31.02 21.04
N LEU A 391 -3.05 -30.16 20.79
CA LEU A 391 -4.35 -30.16 21.47
C LEU A 391 -5.34 -31.12 20.83
N ALA A 392 -5.24 -31.30 19.51
CA ALA A 392 -5.98 -32.31 18.76
C ALA A 392 -5.20 -32.73 17.50
N ARG A 393 -5.32 -34.01 17.13
CA ARG A 393 -4.89 -34.54 15.83
C ARG A 393 -5.91 -35.58 15.40
N THR A 394 -6.69 -35.32 14.37
CA THR A 394 -7.73 -36.23 13.90
C THR A 394 -8.10 -35.95 12.45
N THR A 395 -8.81 -36.89 11.82
CA THR A 395 -9.36 -36.71 10.47
C THR A 395 -10.84 -36.35 10.57
N VAL A 396 -11.25 -35.30 9.86
CA VAL A 396 -12.63 -34.81 9.80
C VAL A 396 -13.08 -34.61 8.37
N THR A 397 -14.39 -34.61 8.17
CA THR A 397 -15.01 -34.08 6.94
C THR A 397 -15.25 -32.59 7.15
N ALA A 398 -14.70 -31.73 6.30
CA ALA A 398 -14.86 -30.27 6.40
C ALA A 398 -16.22 -29.81 5.84
N SER A 399 -17.32 -30.35 6.38
CA SER A 399 -18.69 -30.05 5.92
C SER A 399 -19.09 -28.61 6.19
N GLY A 400 -19.96 -28.05 5.33
CA GLY A 400 -20.59 -26.76 5.60
C GLY A 400 -21.35 -26.80 6.92
N THR A 401 -21.25 -25.74 7.70
CA THR A 401 -21.81 -25.69 9.07
C THR A 401 -22.27 -24.28 9.43
N THR A 402 -22.86 -24.10 10.61
CA THR A 402 -23.27 -22.80 11.14
C THR A 402 -22.60 -22.55 12.49
N ALA A 403 -21.80 -21.49 12.57
CA ALA A 403 -21.18 -21.05 13.82
C ALA A 403 -22.07 -20.04 14.57
N SER A 404 -21.96 -20.02 15.90
CA SER A 404 -22.55 -18.98 16.74
C SER A 404 -21.52 -17.89 17.00
N VAL A 405 -21.83 -16.63 16.68
CA VAL A 405 -20.92 -15.49 16.77
C VAL A 405 -21.67 -14.27 17.30
N GLY A 406 -21.41 -13.87 18.56
CA GLY A 406 -22.06 -12.71 19.17
C GLY A 406 -23.60 -12.76 19.13
N GLY A 407 -24.20 -13.94 19.33
CA GLY A 407 -25.65 -14.16 19.23
C GLY A 407 -26.18 -14.41 17.81
N LYS A 408 -25.38 -14.13 16.76
CA LYS A 408 -25.74 -14.42 15.36
C LYS A 408 -25.41 -15.86 14.98
N ARG A 409 -26.16 -16.41 14.02
CA ARG A 409 -25.92 -17.70 13.37
C ARG A 409 -25.32 -17.45 11.98
N CYS A 410 -24.03 -17.74 11.81
CA CYS A 410 -23.30 -17.46 10.58
C CYS A 410 -22.92 -18.73 9.83
N ALA A 411 -23.24 -18.78 8.54
CA ALA A 411 -22.95 -19.90 7.67
C ALA A 411 -21.45 -19.95 7.31
N VAL A 412 -20.86 -21.14 7.36
CA VAL A 412 -19.47 -21.43 7.00
C VAL A 412 -19.48 -22.41 5.85
N ALA A 413 -18.81 -22.07 4.74
CA ALA A 413 -18.74 -22.91 3.56
C ALA A 413 -18.03 -24.24 3.85
N GLY A 414 -18.50 -25.33 3.23
CA GLY A 414 -17.79 -26.60 3.22
C GLY A 414 -16.45 -26.48 2.46
N GLY A 415 -15.48 -27.31 2.85
CA GLY A 415 -14.13 -27.26 2.28
C GLY A 415 -13.30 -26.06 2.75
N THR A 416 -13.67 -25.41 3.85
CA THR A 416 -12.89 -24.30 4.45
C THR A 416 -12.08 -24.75 5.68
N PRO A 417 -10.94 -24.10 5.97
CA PRO A 417 -10.18 -24.33 7.21
C PRO A 417 -10.99 -24.18 8.50
N LEU A 418 -11.95 -23.25 8.54
CA LEU A 418 -12.85 -23.06 9.68
C LEU A 418 -13.86 -24.20 9.80
N ALA A 419 -14.47 -24.66 8.69
CA ALA A 419 -15.34 -25.84 8.71
C ALA A 419 -14.60 -27.07 9.26
N ALA A 420 -13.34 -27.25 8.87
CA ALA A 420 -12.49 -28.32 9.41
C ALA A 420 -12.21 -28.15 10.92
N LEU A 421 -11.91 -26.94 11.40
CA LEU A 421 -11.69 -26.68 12.84
C LEU A 421 -12.96 -26.91 13.67
N LEU A 422 -14.11 -26.40 13.21
CA LEU A 422 -15.39 -26.56 13.90
C LEU A 422 -15.79 -28.04 13.97
N ALA A 423 -15.54 -28.82 12.90
CA ALA A 423 -15.77 -30.27 12.91
C ALA A 423 -14.90 -31.03 13.95
N VAL A 424 -13.74 -30.49 14.34
CA VAL A 424 -12.96 -31.00 15.49
C VAL A 424 -13.59 -30.54 16.81
N ALA A 425 -13.89 -29.25 16.94
CA ALA A 425 -14.46 -28.67 18.16
C ALA A 425 -15.80 -29.31 18.57
N HIS A 426 -16.66 -29.67 17.60
CA HIS A 426 -17.92 -30.38 17.83
C HIS A 426 -17.75 -31.80 18.40
N ARG A 427 -16.54 -32.39 18.36
CA ARG A 427 -16.22 -33.67 19.03
C ARG A 427 -15.83 -33.48 20.51
N GLY A 428 -15.95 -32.27 21.06
CA GLY A 428 -15.78 -31.95 22.47
C GLY A 428 -14.50 -31.20 22.83
N SER A 429 -13.45 -31.25 22.00
CA SER A 429 -12.19 -30.53 22.26
C SER A 429 -11.37 -30.31 20.98
N PRO A 430 -10.66 -29.17 20.83
CA PRO A 430 -10.64 -28.02 21.73
C PRO A 430 -11.86 -27.11 21.56
N SER A 431 -12.23 -26.36 22.60
CA SER A 431 -13.25 -25.31 22.50
C SER A 431 -12.80 -24.19 21.56
N VAL A 432 -13.72 -23.64 20.77
CA VAL A 432 -13.44 -22.59 19.77
C VAL A 432 -14.41 -21.42 19.96
N ARG A 433 -13.91 -20.18 19.89
CA ARG A 433 -14.73 -18.96 19.80
C ARG A 433 -14.31 -18.13 18.59
N LEU A 434 -15.28 -17.44 18.00
CA LEU A 434 -15.10 -16.63 16.80
C LEU A 434 -15.46 -15.15 17.05
N ALA A 435 -15.03 -14.28 16.16
CA ALA A 435 -15.57 -12.95 15.93
C ALA A 435 -15.94 -12.77 14.45
N ASP A 436 -16.79 -11.80 14.18
CA ASP A 436 -17.24 -11.40 12.84
C ASP A 436 -16.76 -9.98 12.54
N PHE A 437 -16.01 -9.82 11.44
CA PHE A 437 -15.55 -8.55 10.91
C PHE A 437 -16.12 -8.24 9.51
N GLY A 438 -17.00 -9.10 8.99
CA GLY A 438 -17.55 -9.02 7.63
C GLY A 438 -19.06 -8.84 7.55
N SER A 439 -19.78 -8.79 8.69
CA SER A 439 -21.24 -8.85 8.77
C SER A 439 -21.81 -10.19 8.28
N CYS A 440 -21.29 -11.27 8.85
CA CYS A 440 -21.67 -12.63 8.47
C CYS A 440 -23.17 -12.91 8.64
N GLY A 441 -23.72 -13.73 7.73
CA GLY A 441 -25.14 -14.03 7.66
C GLY A 441 -25.44 -15.51 7.35
N ARG A 442 -26.66 -15.77 6.87
CA ARG A 442 -27.10 -17.13 6.48
C ARG A 442 -26.48 -17.63 5.18
N ARG A 443 -25.81 -16.77 4.40
CA ARG A 443 -25.08 -17.16 3.17
C ARG A 443 -23.61 -17.33 3.50
N ALA A 444 -23.03 -18.45 3.07
CA ALA A 444 -21.61 -18.73 3.33
C ALA A 444 -20.65 -17.76 2.58
N ALA A 445 -21.15 -17.06 1.55
CA ALA A 445 -20.40 -16.00 0.87
C ALA A 445 -20.06 -14.81 1.78
N ASP A 446 -20.92 -14.55 2.77
CA ASP A 446 -20.76 -13.45 3.74
C ASP A 446 -19.81 -13.85 4.89
N GLY A 447 -19.35 -15.10 4.91
CA GLY A 447 -18.56 -15.68 6.01
C GLY A 447 -17.08 -15.32 6.00
N SER A 448 -16.54 -14.71 4.94
CA SER A 448 -15.08 -14.47 4.79
C SER A 448 -14.45 -13.62 5.91
N GLY A 449 -15.24 -12.77 6.57
CA GLY A 449 -14.82 -11.98 7.75
C GLY A 449 -14.84 -12.71 9.09
N LEU A 450 -15.14 -14.02 9.13
CA LEU A 450 -15.11 -14.82 10.34
C LEU A 450 -13.66 -15.14 10.78
N TYR A 451 -13.33 -14.79 12.02
CA TYR A 451 -12.01 -14.96 12.60
C TYR A 451 -12.05 -15.81 13.88
N VAL A 452 -11.04 -16.68 14.07
CA VAL A 452 -10.90 -17.52 15.26
C VAL A 452 -10.23 -16.74 16.38
N THR A 453 -11.02 -16.30 17.36
CA THR A 453 -10.53 -15.48 18.48
C THR A 453 -10.00 -16.31 19.65
N THR A 454 -10.50 -17.52 19.88
CA THR A 454 -10.04 -18.39 20.97
C THR A 454 -10.05 -19.84 20.53
N VAL A 455 -9.00 -20.58 20.88
CA VAL A 455 -9.01 -22.05 20.87
C VAL A 455 -8.42 -22.55 22.19
N ALA A 456 -9.06 -23.55 22.82
CA ALA A 456 -8.70 -24.11 24.14
C ALA A 456 -8.44 -23.02 25.22
N GLY A 457 -9.33 -22.03 25.31
CA GLY A 457 -9.22 -20.92 26.26
C GLY A 457 -8.17 -19.85 25.91
N LYS A 458 -7.15 -20.14 25.09
CA LYS A 458 -6.15 -19.16 24.67
C LYS A 458 -6.75 -18.16 23.68
N ARG A 459 -7.03 -16.95 24.16
CA ARG A 459 -7.62 -15.83 23.40
C ARG A 459 -6.56 -15.02 22.66
N ALA A 460 -6.79 -14.73 21.39
CA ALA A 460 -6.03 -13.80 20.56
C ALA A 460 -6.03 -12.39 21.16
N ALA A 461 -4.86 -11.76 21.24
CA ALA A 461 -4.65 -10.47 21.87
C ALA A 461 -3.47 -9.74 21.20
N GLY A 462 -3.68 -8.48 20.79
CA GLY A 462 -2.69 -7.73 20.01
C GLY A 462 -2.35 -8.46 18.70
N GLN A 463 -1.07 -8.70 18.46
CA GLN A 463 -0.58 -9.44 17.28
C GLN A 463 -0.56 -10.97 17.48
N ALA A 464 -0.85 -11.46 18.69
CA ALA A 464 -0.84 -12.87 19.01
C ALA A 464 -2.21 -13.52 18.75
N GLY A 465 -2.25 -14.67 18.06
CA GLY A 465 -3.51 -15.26 17.63
C GLY A 465 -3.40 -16.64 16.99
N TRP A 466 -4.54 -17.14 16.54
CA TRP A 466 -4.70 -18.45 15.92
C TRP A 466 -4.66 -18.34 14.40
N VAL A 467 -3.66 -18.96 13.78
CA VAL A 467 -3.53 -19.03 12.31
C VAL A 467 -3.71 -20.48 11.85
N PHE A 468 -3.89 -20.65 10.54
CA PHE A 468 -3.90 -21.95 9.90
C PHE A 468 -2.89 -22.03 8.74
N ALA A 469 -2.38 -23.24 8.52
CA ALA A 469 -1.63 -23.62 7.33
C ALA A 469 -2.30 -24.82 6.66
N VAL A 470 -2.21 -24.90 5.33
CA VAL A 470 -2.67 -26.03 4.53
C VAL A 470 -1.49 -26.59 3.73
N GLY A 471 -1.19 -27.87 3.92
CA GLY A 471 -0.07 -28.53 3.21
C GLY A 471 1.27 -27.82 3.40
N GLY A 472 1.57 -27.39 4.63
CA GLY A 472 2.83 -26.69 4.95
C GLY A 472 2.90 -25.23 4.50
N ARG A 473 1.82 -24.62 4.01
CA ARG A 473 1.76 -23.19 3.60
C ARG A 473 0.75 -22.42 4.44
N LEU A 474 1.13 -21.26 4.98
CA LEU A 474 0.21 -20.34 5.68
C LEU A 474 -0.95 -19.93 4.76
N GLY A 475 -2.18 -19.97 5.27
CA GLY A 475 -3.36 -19.48 4.55
C GLY A 475 -3.27 -17.98 4.24
N THR A 476 -3.77 -17.58 3.08
CA THR A 476 -3.75 -16.18 2.62
C THR A 476 -5.14 -15.57 2.47
N ALA A 477 -6.19 -16.38 2.52
CA ALA A 477 -7.59 -15.95 2.56
C ALA A 477 -8.18 -16.16 3.97
N GLY A 478 -9.38 -15.63 4.21
CA GLY A 478 -10.11 -15.84 5.47
C GLY A 478 -10.36 -17.33 5.73
N ALA A 479 -10.33 -17.75 6.99
CA ALA A 479 -10.47 -19.17 7.35
C ALA A 479 -11.82 -19.78 6.94
N ALA A 480 -12.84 -18.94 6.69
CA ALA A 480 -14.18 -19.29 6.26
C ALA A 480 -14.52 -18.84 4.84
N ASP A 481 -13.55 -18.32 4.09
CA ASP A 481 -13.73 -17.82 2.72
C ASP A 481 -14.20 -18.97 1.80
N PRO A 482 -15.33 -18.82 1.06
CA PRO A 482 -15.83 -19.85 0.15
C PRO A 482 -14.87 -20.12 -1.02
N ALA A 483 -13.99 -19.19 -1.38
CA ALA A 483 -12.90 -19.40 -2.34
C ALA A 483 -11.72 -20.19 -1.72
N GLY A 484 -11.85 -20.65 -0.47
CA GLY A 484 -10.93 -21.55 0.20
C GLY A 484 -9.64 -20.89 0.70
N PRO A 485 -8.70 -21.68 1.25
CA PRO A 485 -7.56 -21.19 2.06
C PRO A 485 -6.61 -20.20 1.35
N PHE A 486 -6.64 -20.15 0.02
CA PHE A 486 -5.79 -19.30 -0.83
C PHE A 486 -6.57 -18.45 -1.84
N GLY A 487 -7.91 -18.39 -1.76
CA GLY A 487 -8.75 -17.69 -2.72
C GLY A 487 -8.79 -18.32 -4.13
N SER A 488 -8.37 -19.58 -4.25
CA SER A 488 -8.21 -20.30 -5.53
C SER A 488 -8.95 -21.65 -5.57
N GLY A 489 -9.95 -21.84 -4.71
CA GLY A 489 -10.74 -23.05 -4.55
C GLY A 489 -10.64 -23.69 -3.16
N PRO A 490 -11.61 -24.55 -2.79
CA PRO A 490 -11.71 -25.17 -1.47
C PRO A 490 -10.59 -26.19 -1.18
N LEU A 491 -10.53 -26.62 0.09
CA LEU A 491 -9.71 -27.75 0.52
C LEU A 491 -9.96 -29.01 -0.33
N LYS A 492 -8.90 -29.80 -0.52
CA LYS A 492 -8.93 -31.07 -1.25
C LYS A 492 -8.81 -32.25 -0.27
N ARG A 493 -9.36 -33.40 -0.65
CA ARG A 493 -9.25 -34.66 0.12
C ARG A 493 -7.78 -34.96 0.44
N GLY A 494 -7.50 -35.38 1.67
CA GLY A 494 -6.17 -35.77 2.13
C GLY A 494 -5.24 -34.60 2.55
N GLN A 495 -5.62 -33.35 2.29
CA GLN A 495 -4.82 -32.21 2.76
C GLN A 495 -4.74 -32.15 4.29
N GLN A 496 -3.62 -31.64 4.78
CA GLN A 496 -3.38 -31.39 6.21
C GLN A 496 -3.63 -29.91 6.51
N VAL A 497 -4.58 -29.65 7.41
CA VAL A 497 -4.85 -28.33 7.98
C VAL A 497 -4.25 -28.27 9.38
N VAL A 498 -3.26 -27.40 9.59
CA VAL A 498 -2.64 -27.19 10.90
C VAL A 498 -3.07 -25.85 11.45
N TRP A 499 -3.78 -25.85 12.57
CA TRP A 499 -4.10 -24.68 13.37
C TRP A 499 -3.08 -24.52 14.49
N PHE A 500 -2.53 -23.33 14.66
CA PHE A 500 -1.48 -23.09 15.65
C PHE A 500 -1.46 -21.64 16.14
N TRP A 501 -0.87 -21.46 17.31
CA TRP A 501 -0.66 -20.17 17.92
C TRP A 501 0.57 -19.47 17.35
N CYS A 502 0.46 -18.17 17.09
CA CYS A 502 1.59 -17.30 16.82
C CYS A 502 1.61 -16.13 17.80
N LYS A 503 2.81 -15.73 18.25
CA LYS A 503 2.98 -14.52 19.09
C LYS A 503 2.87 -13.24 18.25
N GLN A 504 3.26 -13.34 16.98
CA GLN A 504 3.07 -12.38 15.90
C GLN A 504 3.04 -13.16 14.57
N ALA A 505 2.42 -12.63 13.51
CA ALA A 505 2.15 -13.39 12.28
C ALA A 505 3.39 -14.00 11.56
N SER A 506 4.59 -13.44 11.79
CA SER A 506 5.87 -13.94 11.28
C SER A 506 6.70 -14.74 12.29
N ALA A 507 6.43 -14.61 13.59
CA ALA A 507 7.05 -15.40 14.66
C ALA A 507 5.99 -16.28 15.33
N CYS A 508 5.58 -17.28 14.56
CA CYS A 508 4.84 -18.41 15.09
C CYS A 508 5.75 -19.29 15.93
N GLU A 509 5.21 -19.93 16.97
CA GLU A 509 6.03 -20.69 17.93
C GLU A 509 6.69 -21.95 17.33
N LYS A 510 6.37 -22.26 16.06
CA LYS A 510 7.21 -23.06 15.16
C LYS A 510 7.21 -22.46 13.75
N SER A 511 8.33 -22.61 13.05
CA SER A 511 8.36 -22.67 11.59
C SER A 511 7.36 -23.72 11.10
N LEU A 512 6.66 -23.44 9.99
CA LEU A 512 5.64 -24.29 9.37
C LEU A 512 6.00 -25.79 9.49
N PRO A 513 5.28 -26.58 10.31
CA PRO A 513 5.66 -27.95 10.53
C PRO A 513 5.42 -28.76 9.27
N ARG A 514 6.47 -29.46 8.82
CA ARG A 514 6.37 -30.51 7.80
C ARG A 514 5.34 -31.57 8.23
#